data_AF-A0A7Y2A7N8-F1
#
_entry.id   AF-A0A7Y2A7N8-F1
#
_cell.length_a   1.000
_cell.length_b   1.000
_cell.length_c   1.000
_cell.angle_alpha   90.00
_cell.angle_beta   90.00
_cell.angle_gamma   90.00
#
_symmetry.space_group_name_H-M   'P 1'
#
loop_
_entity.id
_entity.type
_entity.pdbx_description
1 polymer ?
#
loop_
_entity_poly.entity_id
_entity_poly.type
_entity_poly.pdbx_seq_one_letter_code
_entity_poly.pdbx_strand_id
1 'polypeptide(L)' 'MNPLPQFTLYNASAGSGKTFTLVKEYLRLLLKTSDPGAYRQMLAITFTNKAVAEMKQRIVENLEQFS' A
#
# COMPACT_ATOMS: atom_id res chain seq x y z
N MET A 1 22.23 -0.05 1.41
CA MET A 1 20.81 0.20 1.70
C MET A 1 20.48 -0.44 3.03
N ASN A 2 19.87 0.29 3.97
CA ASN A 2 19.41 -0.32 5.21
C ASN A 2 18.29 -1.32 4.87
N PRO A 3 18.36 -2.57 5.34
CA PRO A 3 17.29 -3.53 5.15
C PRO A 3 16.01 -2.97 5.75
N LEU A 4 14.88 -3.17 5.07
CA LEU A 4 13.58 -2.86 5.65
C LEU A 4 13.45 -3.68 6.93
N PRO A 5 12.97 -3.09 8.05
CA PRO A 5 12.72 -3.85 9.26
C PRO A 5 11.76 -5.00 8.92
N GLN A 6 12.09 -6.20 9.42
CA GLN A 6 11.34 -7.44 9.15
C GLN A 6 9.86 -7.34 9.53
N PHE A 7 9.53 -6.37 10.40
CA PHE A 7 8.17 -6.01 10.80
C PHE A 7 8.07 -4.51 11.08
N THR A 8 6.99 -3.86 10.64
CA THR A 8 6.68 -2.45 10.95
C THR A 8 5.26 -2.36 11.51
N LEU A 9 5.10 -1.79 12.70
CA LEU A 9 3.81 -1.59 13.35
C LEU A 9 3.36 -0.14 13.23
N TYR A 10 2.14 0.07 12.71
CA TYR A 10 1.51 1.39 12.64
C TYR A 10 0.39 1.49 13.67
N ASN A 11 0.58 2.32 14.68
CA ASN A 11 -0.49 2.68 15.63
C ASN A 11 -1.35 3.79 15.02
N ALA A 12 -2.68 3.60 14.99
CA ALA A 12 -3.54 4.52 14.27
C ALA A 12 -4.98 4.58 14.85
N SER A 13 -5.38 5.76 15.33
CA SER A 13 -6.70 6.02 15.91
C SER A 13 -7.79 6.18 14.83
N ALA A 14 -9.05 6.27 15.24
CA ALA A 14 -10.14 6.62 14.33
C ALA A 14 -9.86 7.97 13.64
N GLY A 15 -10.13 8.06 12.34
CA GLY A 15 -9.87 9.28 11.55
C GLY A 15 -8.40 9.59 11.23
N SER A 16 -7.42 8.81 11.72
CA SER A 16 -6.00 9.12 11.56
C SER A 16 -5.40 8.80 10.17
N GLY A 17 -6.23 8.54 9.15
CA GLY A 17 -5.75 8.22 7.81
C GLY A 17 -5.12 6.82 7.63
N LYS A 18 -5.50 5.82 8.44
CA LYS A 18 -5.02 4.41 8.35
C LYS A 18 -4.87 3.89 6.92
N THR A 19 -5.96 3.93 6.16
CA THR A 19 -6.00 3.42 4.78
C THR A 19 -5.07 4.21 3.87
N PHE A 20 -4.99 5.53 4.05
CA PHE A 20 -4.08 6.39 3.30
C PHE A 20 -2.62 6.02 3.53
N THR A 21 -2.22 5.81 4.79
CA THR A 21 -0.86 5.37 5.14
C THR A 21 -0.52 4.04 4.48
N LEU A 22 -1.42 3.05 4.53
CA LEU A 22 -1.17 1.75 3.91
C LEU A 22 -1.08 1.82 2.39
N VAL A 23 -1.92 2.62 1.72
CA VAL A 23 -1.83 2.87 0.26
C VAL A 23 -0.47 3.50 -0.09
N LYS A 24 -0.05 4.52 0.67
CA LYS A 24 1.26 5.17 0.48
C LYS A 24 2.41 4.19 0.63
N GLU A 25 2.38 3.33 1.64
CA GLU A 25 3.43 2.32 1.85
C GLU A 25 3.44 1.26 0.76
N TYR A 26 2.27 0.81 0.30
CA TYR A 26 2.17 -0.11 -0.84
C TYR A 26 2.83 0.49 -2.08
N LEU A 27 2.46 1.73 -2.44
CA LEU A 27 3.04 2.43 -3.59
C LEU A 27 4.55 2.65 -3.43
N ARG A 28 5.02 3.03 -2.24
CA ARG A 28 6.45 3.19 -1.96
C ARG A 28 7.22 1.89 -2.19
N LEU A 29 6.67 0.75 -1.81
CA LEU A 29 7.30 -0.55 -2.05
C LEU A 29 7.25 -0.93 -3.53
N LEU A 30 6.11 -0.68 -4.19
CA LEU A 30 5.91 -1.01 -5.60
C LEU A 30 6.86 -0.22 -6.50
N LEU A 31 6.99 1.09 -6.25
CA LEU A 31 7.81 2.01 -7.05
C LEU A 31 9.31 1.93 -6.75
N LYS A 32 9.73 1.10 -5.79
CA LYS A 32 11.16 0.88 -5.48
C LYS A 32 11.87 -0.04 -6.47
N THR A 33 11.10 -0.77 -7.27
CA THR A 33 11.61 -1.75 -8.22
C THR A 33 11.17 -1.37 -9.63
N SER A 34 12.03 -1.68 -10.61
CA SER A 34 11.71 -1.54 -12.03
C SER A 34 11.00 -2.77 -12.60
N ASP A 35 10.77 -3.81 -11.79
CA ASP A 35 10.04 -5.01 -12.20
C ASP A 35 8.52 -4.71 -12.30
N PRO A 36 7.94 -4.72 -13.50
CA PRO A 36 6.50 -4.49 -13.69
C PRO A 36 5.63 -5.58 -13.04
N GLY A 37 6.19 -6.75 -12.72
CA GLY A 37 5.52 -7.85 -12.05
C GLY A 37 5.55 -7.80 -10.52
N ALA A 38 6.25 -6.83 -9.91
CA ALA A 38 6.51 -6.81 -8.47
C ALA A 38 5.25 -6.80 -7.59
N TYR A 39 4.17 -6.18 -8.08
CA TYR A 39 2.88 -6.15 -7.38
C TYR A 39 2.32 -7.56 -7.08
N ARG A 40 2.68 -8.57 -7.91
CA ARG A 40 2.25 -9.97 -7.74
C ARG A 40 2.87 -10.63 -6.52
N GLN A 41 3.98 -10.11 -6.01
CA GLN A 41 4.67 -10.60 -4.83
C GLN A 41 4.20 -9.89 -3.54
N MET A 42 3.23 -8.96 -3.64
CA MET A 42 2.72 -8.19 -2.53
C MET A 42 1.33 -8.68 -2.10
N LEU A 43 1.18 -8.98 -0.82
CA LEU A 43 -0.10 -9.36 -0.23
C LEU A 43 -0.58 -8.27 0.73
N ALA A 44 -1.71 -7.63 0.39
CA ALA A 44 -2.42 -6.71 1.27
C ALA A 44 -3.74 -7.35 1.71
N ILE A 45 -4.01 -7.35 3.02
CA ILE A 45 -5.18 -8.00 3.62
C ILE A 45 -5.94 -6.94 4.43
N THR A 46 -7.28 -7.00 4.40
CA THR A 46 -8.14 -6.16 5.23
C THR A 46 -9.30 -6.99 5.81
N PHE A 47 -9.97 -6.48 6.82
CA PHE A 47 -11.08 -7.18 7.49
C PHE A 47 -12.35 -7.33 6.63
N THR A 48 -12.55 -6.49 5.61
CA THR A 48 -13.78 -6.51 4.81
C THR A 48 -13.48 -6.37 3.31
N ASN A 49 -14.31 -6.98 2.48
CA ASN A 49 -14.20 -6.85 1.02
C ASN A 49 -14.35 -5.39 0.55
N LYS A 50 -15.16 -4.59 1.26
CA LYS A 50 -15.31 -3.15 0.96
C LYS A 50 -13.98 -2.40 1.15
N ALA A 51 -13.26 -2.66 2.25
CA ALA A 51 -11.96 -2.04 2.50
C ALA A 51 -10.90 -2.49 1.48
N VAL A 52 -10.94 -3.76 1.03
CA VAL A 52 -10.10 -4.24 -0.09
C VAL A 52 -10.38 -3.42 -1.35
N ALA A 53 -11.65 -3.29 -1.74
CA ALA A 53 -12.04 -2.55 -2.94
C ALA A 53 -11.60 -1.07 -2.88
N GLU A 54 -11.85 -0.40 -1.76
CA GLU A 54 -11.44 1.00 -1.54
C GLU A 54 -9.91 1.18 -1.61
N MET A 55 -9.14 0.27 -0.99
CA MET A 55 -7.68 0.32 -1.03
C MET A 55 -7.17 0.10 -2.46
N LYS A 56 -7.70 -0.89 -3.18
CA LYS A 56 -7.33 -1.19 -4.58
C LYS A 56 -7.60 0.01 -5.48
N GLN A 57 -8.79 0.60 -5.38
CA GLN A 57 -9.17 1.77 -6.18
C GLN A 57 -8.18 2.92 -5.95
N ARG A 58 -7.89 3.27 -4.69
CA ARG A 58 -6.92 4.33 -4.37
C ARG A 58 -5.54 4.07 -4.94
N ILE A 59 -5.05 2.83 -4.90
CA ILE A 59 -3.74 2.47 -5.46
C ILE A 59 -3.71 2.76 -6.97
N VAL A 60 -4.71 2.30 -7.71
CA VAL A 60 -4.79 2.49 -9.16
C VAL A 60 -4.94 3.98 -9.52
N GLU A 61 -5.85 4.70 -8.85
CA GLU A 61 -6.05 6.14 -9.06
C GLU A 61 -4.76 6.95 -8.81
N ASN A 62 -3.96 6.58 -7.80
CA ASN A 62 -2.69 7.27 -7.54
C ASN A 62 -1.67 6.99 -8.65
N LEU A 63 -1.62 5.77 -9.17
CA LEU A 63 -0.72 5.42 -10.28
C LEU A 63 -1.09 6.17 -11.56
N GLU A 64 -2.38 6.30 -11.86
CA GLU A 64 -2.88 7.09 -13.00
C GLU A 64 -2.58 8.59 -12.86
N GLN A 65 -2.52 9.13 -11.63
CA GLN A 65 -2.13 10.53 -11.41
C GLN A 65 -0.64 10.80 -11.60
N PHE A 66 0.20 9.76 -11.55
CA PHE A 66 1.66 9.88 -11.77
C PHE A 66 2.08 9.65 -13.23
N SER A 67 1.17 9.22 -14.11
CA SER A 67 1.43 9.02 -15.54
C SER A 67 1.28 10.31 -16.34
#